data_AF-A0A9X6FD73-F1
#
_entry.id   AF-A0A9X6FD73-F1
#
_cell.length_a   1.000
_cell.length_b   1.000
_cell.length_c   1.000
_cell.angle_alpha   90.00
_cell.angle_beta   90.00
_cell.angle_gamma   90.00
#
_symmetry.space_group_name_H-M   'P 1'
#
loop_
_entity.id
_entity.type
_entity.pdbx_description
1 polymer ?
#
loop_
_entity_poly.entity_id
_entity_poly.type
_entity_poly.pdbx_seq_one_letter_code
_entity_poly.pdbx_strand_id
1 'polypeptide(L)'
;MEQLAFLPVMDKKMEKKMQKEVVSILKEYRALKARFENEMEQQQEGISLFPEIRNTRHVSNIKFKQIDKALQHVLDYDEAEIIKMKYLNGEKLKDSFIYTELSMKKDHFYYKKKNAIRLIATSLGMI
;
A
#
# COMPACT_ATOMS: atom_id res chain seq x y z
N MET A 1 15.81 24.41 -36.21
CA MET A 1 15.90 23.25 -35.30
C MET A 1 14.74 23.35 -34.34
N GLU A 2 13.77 22.45 -34.46
CA GLU A 2 12.63 22.38 -33.55
C GLU A 2 13.10 21.85 -32.20
N GLN A 3 12.84 22.62 -31.14
CA GLN A 3 13.13 22.21 -29.78
C GLN A 3 12.18 21.06 -29.42
N LEU A 4 12.74 19.87 -29.21
CA LEU A 4 12.06 18.69 -28.66
C LEU A 4 11.40 19.06 -27.32
N ALA A 5 10.08 19.27 -27.33
CA ALA A 5 9.32 19.38 -26.09
C ALA A 5 9.25 17.98 -25.46
N PHE A 6 10.10 17.74 -24.46
CA PHE A 6 10.23 16.49 -23.71
C PHE A 6 9.03 16.17 -22.79
N LEU A 7 7.99 16.99 -22.78
CA LEU A 7 6.79 16.77 -21.97
C LEU A 7 5.56 16.64 -22.87
N PRO A 8 4.70 15.63 -22.67
CA PRO A 8 3.43 15.55 -23.38
C PRO A 8 2.64 16.83 -23.09
N VAL A 9 2.08 17.45 -24.13
CA VAL A 9 1.22 18.64 -23.98
C VAL A 9 0.08 18.26 -23.05
N MET A 10 0.10 18.80 -21.83
CA MET A 10 -0.93 18.54 -20.83
C MET A 10 -2.28 19.04 -21.36
N ASP A 11 -3.21 18.12 -21.63
CA ASP A 11 -4.57 18.51 -21.97
C ASP A 11 -5.21 19.24 -20.78
N LYS A 12 -5.98 20.29 -21.05
CA LYS A 12 -6.71 21.10 -20.05
C LYS A 12 -7.59 20.23 -19.15
N LYS A 13 -8.08 19.10 -19.66
CA LYS A 13 -8.84 18.10 -18.87
C LYS A 13 -7.96 17.38 -17.85
N MET A 14 -6.74 16.98 -18.23
CA MET A 14 -5.77 16.34 -17.33
C MET A 14 -5.32 17.33 -16.24
N GLU A 15 -5.04 18.58 -16.62
CA GLU A 15 -4.65 19.63 -15.68
C GLU A 15 -5.72 19.83 -14.59
N LYS A 16 -7.00 19.96 -14.97
CA LYS A 16 -8.11 20.08 -14.00
C LYS A 16 -8.24 18.87 -13.09
N LYS A 17 -8.02 17.65 -13.61
CA LYS A 17 -8.06 16.42 -12.80
C LYS A 17 -6.92 16.43 -11.78
N MET A 18 -5.72 16.79 -12.21
CA MET A 18 -4.55 16.90 -11.36
C MET A 18 -4.74 17.97 -10.27
N GLN A 19 -5.25 19.15 -10.62
CA GLN A 19 -5.56 20.21 -9.66
C GLN A 19 -6.55 19.75 -8.59
N LYS A 20 -7.62 19.03 -8.96
CA LYS A 20 -8.59 18.48 -8.00
C LYS A 20 -7.94 17.49 -7.04
N GLU A 21 -7.10 16.60 -7.56
CA GLU A 21 -6.38 15.61 -6.75
C GLU A 21 -5.44 16.31 -5.75
N VAL A 22 -4.63 17.26 -6.24
CA VAL A 22 -3.73 18.07 -5.41
C VAL A 22 -4.50 18.80 -4.31
N VAL A 23 -5.63 19.43 -4.64
CA VAL A 23 -6.46 20.11 -3.64
C VAL A 23 -7.00 19.13 -2.59
N SER A 24 -7.39 17.92 -2.99
CA SER A 24 -7.84 16.88 -2.06
C SER A 24 -6.73 16.49 -1.08
N ILE A 25 -5.55 16.16 -1.60
CA ILE A 25 -4.37 15.78 -0.82
C ILE A 25 -3.97 16.90 0.15
N LEU A 26 -3.97 18.16 -0.31
CA LEU A 26 -3.60 19.30 0.54
C LEU A 26 -4.60 19.52 1.68
N LYS A 27 -5.89 19.27 1.46
CA LYS A 27 -6.92 19.34 2.52
C LYS A 27 -6.72 18.23 3.55
N GLU A 28 -6.48 17.01 3.08
CA GLU A 28 -6.22 15.86 3.96
C GLU A 28 -4.95 16.05 4.78
N TYR A 29 -3.86 16.51 4.15
CA TYR A 29 -2.61 16.83 4.85
C TYR A 29 -2.82 17.83 5.99
N ARG A 30 -3.58 18.91 5.77
CA ARG A 30 -3.88 19.89 6.83
C ARG A 30 -4.59 19.25 8.02
N ALA A 31 -5.56 18.38 7.77
CA ALA A 31 -6.27 17.66 8.83
C ALA A 31 -5.35 16.68 9.57
N LEU A 32 -4.51 15.93 8.84
CA LEU A 32 -3.55 15.00 9.43
C LEU A 32 -2.48 15.71 10.28
N LYS A 33 -1.99 16.87 9.83
CA LYS A 33 -1.03 17.68 10.58
C LYS A 33 -1.62 18.16 11.91
N ALA A 34 -2.81 18.76 11.88
CA ALA A 34 -3.48 19.22 13.11
C ALA A 34 -3.76 18.04 14.06
N ARG A 35 -4.17 16.89 13.52
CA ARG A 35 -4.34 15.67 14.31
C ARG A 35 -3.03 15.25 14.99
N PHE A 36 -1.91 15.28 14.28
CA PHE A 36 -0.60 14.93 14.85
C PHE A 36 -0.20 15.89 15.98
N GLU A 37 -0.38 17.21 15.79
CA GLU A 37 -0.12 18.22 16.81
C GLU A 37 -0.99 17.99 18.07
N ASN A 38 -2.29 17.79 17.90
CA ASN A 38 -3.22 17.49 19.00
C ASN A 38 -2.85 16.19 19.76
N GLU A 39 -2.31 15.19 19.06
CA GLU A 39 -1.85 13.94 19.67
C GLU A 39 -0.58 14.14 20.50
N MET A 40 0.33 15.02 20.07
CA MET A 40 1.53 15.38 20.83
C MET A 40 1.18 16.14 22.11
N GLU A 41 0.26 17.10 22.04
CA GLU A 41 -0.25 17.83 23.22
C GLU A 41 -0.89 16.87 24.23
N GLN A 42 -1.75 15.95 23.76
CA GLN A 42 -2.37 14.93 24.61
C GLN A 42 -1.34 14.01 25.28
N GLN A 43 -0.27 13.64 24.58
CA GLN A 43 0.81 12.82 25.15
C GLN A 43 1.61 13.59 26.21
N GLN A 44 1.85 14.89 26.02
CA GLN A 44 2.55 15.75 26.99
C GLN A 44 1.76 15.90 28.29
N GLU A 45 0.45 16.14 28.18
CA GLU A 45 -0.44 16.31 29.33
C GLU A 45 -0.89 14.96 29.93
N GLY A 46 -0.66 13.84 29.24
CA GLY A 46 -1.08 12.51 29.68
C GLY A 46 -2.60 12.30 29.65
N ILE A 47 -3.32 13.08 28.84
CA ILE A 47 -4.79 13.10 28.77
C ILE A 47 -5.27 12.44 27.48
N SER A 48 -6.36 11.67 27.54
CA SER A 48 -7.08 11.16 26.37
C SER A 48 -8.44 11.87 26.26
N LEU A 49 -8.58 12.76 25.28
CA LEU A 49 -9.83 13.53 25.08
C LEU A 49 -10.98 12.66 24.55
N PHE A 50 -10.65 11.62 23.78
CA PHE A 50 -11.60 10.70 23.17
C PHE A 50 -11.24 9.27 23.60
N PRO A 51 -11.71 8.83 24.78
CA PRO A 51 -11.36 7.51 25.29
C PRO A 51 -11.91 6.40 24.37
N GLU A 52 -11.04 5.46 23.98
CA GLU A 52 -11.41 4.27 23.24
C GLU A 52 -11.53 3.07 24.20
N ILE A 53 -12.61 2.28 24.11
CA ILE A 53 -12.80 1.06 24.93
C ILE A 53 -11.68 0.03 24.68
N ARG A 54 -11.14 0.01 23.46
CA ARG A 54 -9.98 -0.79 23.07
C ARG A 54 -8.96 0.16 22.48
N ASN A 55 -7.67 -0.02 22.78
CA ASN A 55 -6.61 0.74 22.12
C ASN A 55 -6.49 0.30 20.65
N THR A 56 -7.35 0.86 19.79
CA THR A 56 -7.48 0.42 18.39
C THR A 56 -6.20 0.69 17.61
N ARG A 57 -5.49 1.75 17.98
CA ARG A 57 -4.18 2.12 17.41
C ARG A 57 -3.13 1.06 17.69
N HIS A 58 -3.01 0.62 18.94
CA HIS A 58 -2.08 -0.42 19.33
C HIS A 58 -2.37 -1.73 18.61
N VAL A 59 -3.65 -2.14 18.57
CA VAL A 59 -4.08 -3.35 17.85
C VAL A 59 -3.77 -3.23 16.36
N SER A 60 -4.03 -2.08 15.74
CA SER A 60 -3.75 -1.85 14.32
C SER A 60 -2.25 -1.88 14.02
N ASN A 61 -1.42 -1.35 14.91
CA ASN A 61 0.03 -1.40 14.80
C ASN A 61 0.56 -2.85 14.90
N ILE A 62 0.02 -3.65 15.83
CA ILE A 62 0.36 -5.08 15.91
C ILE A 62 -0.03 -5.80 14.61
N LYS A 63 -1.23 -5.56 14.08
CA LYS A 63 -1.67 -6.15 12.81
C LYS A 63 -0.71 -5.81 11.67
N PHE A 64 -0.33 -4.53 11.55
CA PHE A 64 0.63 -4.08 10.55
C PHE A 64 1.96 -4.82 10.68
N LYS A 65 2.54 -4.87 11.89
CA LYS A 65 3.81 -5.57 12.14
C LYS A 65 3.75 -7.06 11.82
N GLN A 66 2.63 -7.72 12.09
CA GLN A 66 2.45 -9.13 11.76
C GLN A 66 2.35 -9.36 10.26
N ILE A 67 1.61 -8.51 9.54
CA ILE A 67 1.51 -8.56 8.07
C ILE A 67 2.87 -8.30 7.42
N ASP A 68 3.59 -7.26 7.87
CA ASP A 68 4.92 -6.92 7.35
C ASP A 68 5.92 -8.05 7.56
N LYS A 69 5.94 -8.64 8.77
CA LYS A 69 6.75 -9.82 9.08
C LYS A 69 6.40 -11.02 8.19
N ALA A 70 5.11 -11.26 7.94
CA ALA A 70 4.67 -12.32 7.04
C ALA A 70 5.19 -12.10 5.61
N LEU A 71 5.06 -10.89 5.08
CA LEU A 71 5.53 -10.56 3.74
C LEU A 71 7.06 -10.67 3.60
N GLN A 72 7.82 -10.33 4.64
CA GLN A 72 9.29 -10.32 4.59
C GLN A 72 9.94 -11.69 4.78
N HIS A 73 9.35 -12.58 5.58
CA HIS A 73 10.05 -13.79 6.05
C HIS A 73 9.38 -15.11 5.68
N VAL A 74 8.15 -15.08 5.16
CA VAL A 74 7.39 -16.32 4.89
C VAL A 74 7.50 -16.74 3.44
N LEU A 75 7.70 -15.79 2.53
CA LEU A 75 7.68 -16.01 1.08
C LEU A 75 9.09 -16.18 0.52
N ASP A 76 9.22 -17.02 -0.49
CA ASP A 76 10.41 -16.98 -1.35
C ASP A 76 10.40 -15.77 -2.30
N TYR A 77 11.50 -15.54 -3.01
CA TYR A 77 11.67 -14.37 -3.88
C TYR A 77 10.57 -14.28 -4.95
N ASP A 78 10.28 -15.40 -5.63
CA ASP A 78 9.26 -15.42 -6.69
C ASP A 78 7.87 -15.18 -6.12
N GLU A 79 7.56 -15.79 -4.98
CA GLU A 79 6.30 -15.60 -4.27
C GLU A 79 6.11 -14.14 -3.82
N ALA A 80 7.15 -13.53 -3.25
CA ALA A 80 7.14 -12.14 -2.82
C ALA A 80 6.91 -11.19 -4.00
N GLU A 81 7.59 -11.40 -5.13
CA GLU A 81 7.45 -10.54 -6.30
C GLU A 81 6.06 -10.69 -6.94
N ILE A 82 5.52 -11.92 -6.99
CA ILE A 82 4.12 -12.15 -7.41
C ILE A 82 3.16 -11.37 -6.52
N ILE A 83 3.30 -11.44 -5.20
CA ILE A 83 2.41 -10.73 -4.26
C ILE A 83 2.53 -9.22 -4.43
N LYS A 84 3.76 -8.71 -4.57
CA LYS A 84 4.04 -7.30 -4.77
C LYS A 84 3.42 -6.76 -6.04
N MET A 85 3.69 -7.39 -7.19
CA MET A 85 3.15 -6.97 -8.48
C MET A 85 1.62 -7.10 -8.54
N LYS A 86 1.05 -8.13 -7.91
CA LYS A 86 -0.38 -8.42 -8.02
C LYS A 86 -1.26 -7.62 -7.06
N TYR A 87 -0.79 -7.41 -5.83
CA TYR A 87 -1.62 -6.93 -4.71
C TYR A 87 -1.08 -5.68 -4.02
N LEU A 88 0.23 -5.43 -4.05
CA LEU A 88 0.85 -4.27 -3.38
C LEU A 88 1.24 -3.15 -4.34
N ASN A 89 1.03 -3.34 -5.64
CA ASN A 89 1.19 -2.31 -6.64
C ASN A 89 -0.06 -1.41 -6.69
N GLY A 90 0.13 -0.11 -6.96
CA GLY A 90 -0.97 0.85 -7.13
C GLY A 90 -1.87 0.55 -8.34
N GLU A 91 -1.40 -0.30 -9.25
CA GLU A 91 -2.12 -0.74 -10.44
C GLU A 91 -2.48 -2.23 -10.39
N LYS A 92 -3.69 -2.57 -10.86
CA LYS A 92 -4.14 -3.97 -10.97
C LYS A 92 -3.56 -4.63 -12.24
N LEU A 93 -2.40 -5.26 -12.11
CA LEU A 93 -1.77 -5.99 -13.20
C LEU A 93 -2.51 -7.30 -13.55
N LYS A 94 -2.53 -7.64 -14.84
CA LYS A 94 -3.06 -8.92 -15.34
C LYS A 94 -2.09 -10.04 -15.02
N ASP A 95 -2.62 -11.22 -14.67
CA ASP A 95 -1.79 -12.41 -14.38
C ASP A 95 -0.88 -12.76 -15.58
N SER A 96 -1.37 -12.56 -16.82
CA SER A 96 -0.60 -12.77 -18.04
C SER A 96 0.64 -11.90 -18.18
N PHE A 97 0.53 -10.65 -17.73
CA PHE A 97 1.65 -9.73 -17.71
C PHE A 97 2.68 -10.18 -16.66
N ILE A 98 2.22 -10.52 -15.46
CA ILE A 98 3.11 -10.87 -14.33
C ILE A 98 3.96 -12.10 -14.63
N TYR A 99 3.36 -13.22 -15.08
CA TYR A 99 4.18 -14.42 -15.35
C TYR A 99 5.09 -14.23 -16.58
N THR A 100 4.76 -13.32 -17.50
CA THR A 100 5.63 -12.99 -18.64
C THR A 100 6.82 -12.17 -18.18
N GLU A 101 6.58 -11.14 -17.35
CA GLU A 101 7.62 -10.28 -16.77
C GLU A 101 8.59 -11.09 -15.91
N LEU A 102 8.06 -11.99 -15.07
CA LEU A 102 8.85 -12.88 -14.23
C LEU A 102 9.48 -14.06 -14.99
N SER A 103 9.33 -14.11 -16.33
CA SER A 103 9.86 -15.19 -17.18
C SER A 103 9.46 -16.60 -16.69
N MET A 104 8.22 -16.74 -16.22
CA MET A 104 7.71 -17.92 -15.54
C MET A 104 6.64 -18.64 -16.36
N LYS A 105 6.65 -19.97 -16.32
CA LYS A 105 5.56 -20.77 -16.89
C LYS A 105 4.25 -20.51 -16.13
N LYS A 106 3.14 -20.43 -16.87
CA LYS A 106 1.79 -20.19 -16.34
C LYS A 106 1.45 -21.09 -15.13
N ASP A 107 1.68 -22.39 -15.24
CA ASP A 107 1.31 -23.33 -14.17
C ASP A 107 2.14 -23.14 -12.92
N HIS A 108 3.44 -22.86 -13.08
CA HIS A 108 4.33 -22.57 -11.96
C HIS A 108 3.94 -21.27 -11.25
N PHE A 109 3.54 -20.24 -12.01
CA PHE A 109 3.01 -18.99 -11.47
C PHE A 109 1.76 -19.22 -10.61
N TYR A 110 0.77 -19.98 -11.09
CA TYR A 110 -0.44 -20.22 -10.31
C TYR A 110 -0.17 -21.06 -9.06
N TYR A 111 0.77 -22.01 -9.13
CA TYR A 111 1.22 -22.77 -7.97
C TYR A 111 1.85 -21.85 -6.90
N LYS A 112 2.84 -21.05 -7.29
CA LYS A 112 3.55 -20.09 -6.41
C LYS A 112 2.58 -19.07 -5.82
N LYS A 113 1.72 -18.47 -6.65
CA LYS A 113 0.69 -17.51 -6.20
C LYS A 113 -0.25 -18.12 -5.14
N LYS A 114 -0.74 -19.34 -5.36
CA LYS A 114 -1.61 -20.04 -4.40
C LYS A 114 -0.85 -20.34 -3.10
N ASN A 115 0.38 -20.83 -3.21
CA ASN A 115 1.19 -21.16 -2.04
C ASN A 115 1.52 -19.92 -1.20
N ALA A 116 1.93 -18.82 -1.84
CA ALA A 116 2.19 -17.54 -1.18
C ALA A 116 1.00 -17.06 -0.34
N ILE A 117 -0.21 -17.04 -0.93
CA ILE A 117 -1.43 -16.65 -0.22
C ILE A 117 -1.71 -17.58 0.97
N ARG A 118 -1.55 -18.90 0.78
CA ARG A 118 -1.74 -19.88 1.85
C ARG A 118 -0.75 -19.66 2.99
N LEU A 119 0.52 -19.42 2.68
CA LEU A 119 1.56 -19.21 3.68
C LEU A 119 1.34 -17.92 4.47
N ILE A 120 0.95 -16.83 3.81
CA ILE A 120 0.55 -15.58 4.48
C ILE A 120 -0.62 -15.86 5.43
N ALA A 121 -1.70 -16.48 4.93
CA ALA A 121 -2.88 -16.78 5.74
C ALA A 121 -2.56 -17.67 6.95
N THR A 122 -1.69 -18.67 6.76
CA THR A 122 -1.22 -19.55 7.83
C THR A 122 -0.43 -18.76 8.88
N SER A 123 0.51 -17.92 8.47
CA SER A 123 1.33 -17.13 9.38
C SER A 123 0.53 -16.10 10.19
N LEU A 124 -0.59 -15.64 9.64
CA LEU A 124 -1.53 -14.71 10.29
C LEU A 124 -2.62 -15.43 11.10
N GLY A 125 -2.63 -16.76 11.15
CA GLY A 125 -3.61 -17.55 11.91
C GLY A 125 -5.04 -17.45 11.36
N MET A 126 -5.18 -17.31 10.04
CA MET A 126 -6.49 -17.21 9.36
C MET A 126 -7.04 -18.57 8.90
N ILE A 127 -6.26 -19.64 9.06
CA ILE A 127 -6.55 -21.03 8.68
C ILE A 127 -6.10 -21.96 9.80
#